data_AF-Q0FJH3-F1
#
_entry.id   AF-Q0FJH3-F1
#
_cell.length_a   1.000
_cell.length_b   1.000
_cell.length_c   1.000
_cell.angle_alpha   90.00
_cell.angle_beta   90.00
_cell.angle_gamma   90.00
#
_symmetry.space_group_name_H-M   'P 1'
#
loop_
_entity.id
_entity.type
_entity.pdbx_description
1 polymer ?
#
loop_
_entity_poly.entity_id
_entity_poly.type
_entity_poly.pdbx_seq_one_letter_code
_entity_poly.pdbx_strand_id
1 'polypeptide(L)'
;MAVSMTLEAGATVNAVAERFGILPNQLSAWRREAKQGKLVLPAAEVEEPVFAPLVVCEVAEEEERPEVASQAAPIRITRGAVVIELAHDAPAARIAEIVHALEAYPC
;
A
#
# COMPACT_ATOMS: atom_id res chain seq x y z
N MET A 1 8.45 -30.87 -6.49
CA MET A 1 8.90 -30.19 -7.72
C MET A 1 7.77 -29.98 -8.72
N ALA A 2 7.04 -31.00 -9.19
CA ALA A 2 5.95 -30.80 -10.15
C ALA A 2 4.89 -29.78 -9.68
N VAL A 3 4.49 -29.82 -8.39
CA VAL A 3 3.51 -28.87 -7.83
C VAL A 3 4.02 -27.44 -7.80
N SER A 4 5.29 -27.19 -7.46
CA SER A 4 5.85 -25.83 -7.41
C SER A 4 5.88 -25.19 -8.80
N MET A 5 6.17 -25.98 -9.86
CA MET A 5 6.13 -25.47 -11.24
C MET A 5 4.74 -25.05 -11.70
N THR A 6 3.67 -25.54 -11.06
CA THR A 6 2.30 -25.06 -11.36
C THR A 6 2.00 -23.67 -10.80
N LEU A 7 2.88 -23.13 -9.96
CA LEU A 7 2.72 -21.82 -9.32
C LEU A 7 3.50 -20.71 -10.05
N GLU A 8 4.31 -21.06 -11.05
CA GLU A 8 5.01 -20.09 -11.90
C GLU A 8 4.01 -19.30 -12.76
N ALA A 9 4.33 -18.03 -13.03
CA ALA A 9 3.49 -17.19 -13.87
C ALA A 9 3.32 -17.80 -15.27
N GLY A 10 2.06 -17.96 -15.71
CA GLY A 10 1.74 -18.54 -17.01
C GLY A 10 1.77 -20.08 -17.08
N ALA A 11 2.12 -20.78 -16.00
CA ALA A 11 2.08 -22.23 -15.97
C ALA A 11 0.64 -22.77 -16.02
N THR A 12 0.42 -23.86 -16.78
CA THR A 12 -0.86 -24.58 -16.80
C THR A 12 -0.71 -25.97 -16.20
N VAL A 13 -1.75 -26.43 -15.50
CA VAL A 13 -1.77 -27.77 -14.87
C VAL A 13 -1.54 -28.88 -15.89
N ASN A 14 -2.13 -28.76 -17.09
CA ASN A 14 -1.98 -29.77 -18.13
C ASN A 14 -0.56 -29.84 -18.69
N ALA A 15 0.07 -28.70 -18.97
CA ALA A 15 1.44 -28.68 -19.48
C ALA A 15 2.44 -29.27 -18.46
N VAL A 16 2.26 -28.97 -17.17
CA VAL A 16 3.10 -29.53 -16.11
C VAL A 16 2.80 -31.02 -15.92
N ALA A 17 1.53 -31.42 -15.94
CA ALA A 17 1.12 -32.83 -15.85
C ALA A 17 1.77 -33.68 -16.96
N GLU A 18 1.73 -33.21 -18.21
CA GLU A 18 2.35 -33.88 -19.36
C GLU A 18 3.87 -33.98 -19.20
N ARG A 19 4.54 -32.87 -18.82
CA ARG A 19 5.99 -32.83 -18.63
C ARG A 19 6.51 -33.82 -17.59
N PHE A 20 5.71 -34.08 -16.55
CA PHE A 20 6.08 -34.98 -15.46
C PHE A 20 5.44 -36.37 -15.54
N GLY A 21 4.61 -36.64 -16.56
CA GLY A 21 3.87 -37.90 -16.69
C GLY A 21 2.87 -38.15 -15.55
N ILE A 22 2.29 -37.08 -15.00
CA ILE A 22 1.38 -37.12 -13.85
C ILE A 22 -0.03 -36.82 -14.34
N LEU A 23 -1.05 -37.40 -13.71
CA LEU A 23 -2.43 -37.07 -14.04
C LEU A 23 -2.78 -35.63 -13.59
N PRO A 24 -3.45 -34.82 -14.42
CA PRO A 24 -3.83 -33.44 -14.06
C PRO A 24 -4.66 -33.33 -12.77
N ASN A 25 -5.49 -34.33 -12.48
CA ASN A 25 -6.30 -34.38 -11.27
C ASN A 25 -5.44 -34.57 -10.00
N GLN A 26 -4.38 -35.37 -10.05
CA GLN A 26 -3.43 -35.55 -8.95
C GLN A 26 -2.66 -34.27 -8.70
N LEU A 27 -2.19 -33.62 -9.76
CA LEU A 27 -1.50 -32.34 -9.65
C LEU A 27 -2.41 -31.26 -9.02
N SER A 28 -3.71 -31.27 -9.37
CA SER A 28 -4.71 -30.38 -8.77
C SER A 28 -4.94 -30.69 -7.28
N ALA A 29 -5.02 -31.96 -6.91
CA ALA A 29 -5.14 -32.38 -5.50
C ALA A 29 -3.93 -31.92 -4.68
N TRP A 30 -2.72 -32.17 -5.16
CA TRP A 30 -1.51 -31.75 -4.45
C TRP A 30 -1.35 -30.23 -4.40
N ARG A 31 -1.79 -29.49 -5.42
CA ARG A 31 -1.82 -28.01 -5.37
C ARG A 31 -2.74 -27.51 -4.27
N ARG A 32 -3.85 -28.21 -4.00
CA ARG A 32 -4.73 -27.92 -2.86
C ARG A 32 -4.03 -28.22 -1.52
N GLU A 33 -3.38 -29.38 -1.40
CA GLU A 33 -2.65 -29.74 -0.17
C GLU A 33 -1.50 -28.75 0.11
N ALA A 34 -0.80 -28.27 -0.92
CA ALA A 34 0.21 -27.22 -0.80
C ALA A 34 -0.38 -25.89 -0.30
N LYS A 35 -1.52 -25.44 -0.83
CA LYS A 35 -2.22 -24.24 -0.34
C LYS A 35 -2.68 -24.39 1.11
N GLN A 36 -2.97 -25.60 1.54
CA GLN A 36 -3.34 -25.91 2.93
C GLN A 36 -2.13 -26.10 3.85
N GLY A 37 -0.89 -25.95 3.36
CA GLY A 37 0.32 -26.13 4.14
C GLY A 37 0.65 -27.58 4.50
N LYS A 38 -0.04 -28.55 3.87
CA LYS A 38 0.17 -29.99 4.13
C LYS A 38 1.25 -30.61 3.24
N LEU A 39 1.65 -29.90 2.20
CA LEU A 39 2.74 -30.29 1.31
C LEU A 39 3.87 -29.26 1.40
N VAL A 40 5.04 -29.69 1.86
CA VAL A 40 6.24 -28.87 1.88
C VAL A 40 6.71 -28.62 0.44
N LEU A 41 6.73 -27.36 0.03
CA LEU A 41 7.27 -26.95 -1.26
C LEU A 41 8.70 -26.40 -1.08
N PRO A 42 9.57 -26.55 -2.10
CA PRO A 42 10.84 -25.83 -2.12
C PRO A 42 10.59 -24.33 -1.98
N ALA A 43 11.46 -23.63 -1.25
CA ALA A 43 11.44 -22.18 -1.22
C ALA A 43 11.55 -21.65 -2.66
N ALA A 44 10.66 -20.73 -3.04
CA ALA A 44 10.75 -20.11 -4.33
C ALA A 44 12.00 -19.21 -4.36
N GLU A 45 12.75 -19.23 -5.46
CA GLU A 45 13.88 -18.33 -5.73
C GLU A 45 13.37 -16.93 -6.10
N VAL A 46 12.52 -16.37 -5.25
CA VAL A 46 12.08 -14.98 -5.35
C VAL A 46 13.12 -14.14 -4.61
N GLU A 47 13.42 -12.93 -5.12
CA GLU A 47 14.01 -11.89 -4.27
C GLU A 47 13.25 -11.85 -2.94
N GLU A 48 13.99 -11.72 -1.84
CA GLU A 48 13.47 -11.88 -0.48
C GLU A 48 12.05 -11.30 -0.37
N PRO A 49 11.04 -12.12 -0.02
CA PRO A 49 9.67 -11.65 0.05
C PRO A 49 9.61 -10.41 0.93
N VAL A 50 9.25 -9.26 0.34
CA VAL A 50 9.15 -7.99 1.06
C VAL A 50 7.89 -8.06 1.91
N PHE A 51 8.04 -8.49 3.15
CA PHE A 51 6.99 -8.40 4.15
C PHE A 51 7.00 -7.00 4.76
N ALA A 52 5.85 -6.34 4.75
CA ALA A 52 5.68 -5.13 5.55
C ALA A 52 5.71 -5.53 7.04
N PRO A 53 6.48 -4.85 7.89
CA PRO A 53 6.48 -5.13 9.32
C PRO A 53 5.10 -4.82 9.92
N LEU A 54 4.56 -5.75 10.69
CA LEU A 54 3.35 -5.51 11.50
C LEU A 54 3.74 -4.63 12.68
N VAL A 55 3.34 -3.36 12.65
CA VAL A 55 3.46 -2.46 13.81
C VAL A 55 2.22 -2.65 14.67
N VAL A 56 2.39 -3.30 15.82
CA VAL A 56 1.34 -3.38 16.85
C VAL A 56 1.41 -2.11 17.67
N CYS A 57 0.50 -1.18 17.41
CA CYS A 57 0.29 -0.05 18.30
C CYS A 57 -0.46 -0.56 19.53
N GLU A 58 0.11 -0.39 20.73
CA GLU A 58 -0.67 -0.53 21.94
C GLU A 58 -1.78 0.52 21.88
N VAL A 59 -3.03 0.05 21.77
CA VAL A 59 -4.19 0.89 22.01
C VAL A 59 -4.16 1.14 23.51
N ALA A 60 -3.55 2.25 23.91
CA ALA A 60 -3.81 2.83 25.22
C ALA A 60 -5.34 2.90 25.33
N GLU A 61 -5.91 2.32 26.39
CA GLU A 61 -7.30 2.53 26.73
C GLU A 61 -7.56 4.03 26.66
N GLU A 62 -8.33 4.43 25.65
CA GLU A 62 -8.72 5.82 25.43
C GLU A 62 -9.63 6.21 26.60
N GLU A 63 -9.03 6.70 27.69
CA GLU A 63 -9.61 7.84 28.39
C GLU A 63 -9.94 8.85 27.30
N GLU A 64 -11.25 9.11 27.11
CA GLU A 64 -11.84 10.00 26.11
C GLU A 64 -10.86 11.06 25.59
N ARG A 65 -10.06 10.66 24.60
CA ARG A 65 -9.12 11.56 23.95
C ARG A 65 -10.02 12.48 23.14
N PRO A 66 -10.02 13.79 23.38
CA PRO A 66 -10.83 14.70 22.58
C PRO A 66 -10.46 14.41 21.13
N GLU A 67 -11.48 14.13 20.31
CA GLU A 67 -11.34 13.87 18.87
C GLU A 67 -10.24 14.79 18.36
N VAL A 68 -9.12 14.20 17.92
CA VAL A 68 -8.05 14.98 17.31
C VAL A 68 -8.71 15.52 16.05
N ALA A 69 -9.22 16.75 16.15
CA ALA A 69 -9.67 17.52 15.04
C ALA A 69 -8.59 17.33 13.99
N SER A 70 -8.97 16.72 12.87
CA SER A 70 -8.11 16.58 11.70
C SER A 70 -7.27 17.83 11.63
N GLN A 71 -5.95 17.72 11.88
CA GLN A 71 -5.08 18.87 11.82
C GLN A 71 -5.12 19.30 10.36
N ALA A 72 -6.11 20.13 10.03
CA ALA A 72 -6.42 20.48 8.67
C ALA A 72 -5.16 21.14 8.13
N ALA A 73 -4.71 20.64 6.99
CA ALA A 73 -3.45 21.07 6.41
C ALA A 73 -3.45 22.60 6.26
N PRO A 74 -2.31 23.28 6.51
CA PRO A 74 -2.23 24.72 6.37
C PRO A 74 -2.56 25.15 4.93
N ILE A 75 -3.20 26.31 4.80
CA ILE A 75 -3.51 26.91 3.50
C ILE A 75 -2.22 27.49 2.93
N ARG A 76 -1.85 27.09 1.70
CA ARG A 76 -0.61 27.53 1.04
C ARG A 76 -0.89 28.41 -0.18
N ILE A 77 -0.37 29.64 -0.16
CA ILE A 77 -0.44 30.59 -1.28
C ILE A 77 0.96 30.68 -1.90
N THR A 78 1.07 30.49 -3.22
CA THR A 78 2.36 30.51 -3.94
C THR A 78 2.35 31.57 -5.05
N ARG A 79 3.39 32.40 -5.10
CA ARG A 79 3.62 33.39 -6.17
C ARG A 79 5.09 33.40 -6.57
N GLY A 80 5.39 32.87 -7.76
CA GLY A 80 6.78 32.69 -8.19
C GLY A 80 7.55 31.85 -7.18
N ALA A 81 8.63 32.43 -6.62
CA ALA A 81 9.43 31.80 -5.57
C ALA A 81 8.88 32.01 -4.14
N VAL A 82 7.87 32.87 -3.96
CA VAL A 82 7.31 33.19 -2.64
C VAL A 82 6.26 32.17 -2.26
N VAL A 83 6.38 31.62 -1.06
CA VAL A 83 5.42 30.70 -0.45
C VAL A 83 4.96 31.28 0.88
N ILE A 84 3.65 31.37 1.06
CA ILE A 84 3.01 31.84 2.30
C ILE A 84 2.15 30.69 2.83
N GLU A 85 2.38 30.31 4.08
CA GLU A 85 1.60 29.29 4.79
C GLU A 85 0.73 29.97 5.86
N LEU A 86 -0.54 29.58 5.89
CA LEU A 86 -1.56 30.10 6.79
C LEU A 86 -2.20 28.93 7.56
N ALA A 87 -2.65 29.19 8.78
CA ALA A 87 -3.44 28.22 9.52
C ALA A 87 -4.73 27.86 8.75
N HIS A 88 -5.24 26.64 8.94
CA HIS A 88 -6.43 26.14 8.24
C HIS A 88 -7.69 26.94 8.55
N ASP A 89 -7.73 27.57 9.72
CA ASP A 89 -8.81 28.43 10.21
C ASP A 89 -8.60 29.91 9.86
N ALA A 90 -7.64 30.22 8.97
CA ALA A 90 -7.39 31.58 8.51
C ALA A 90 -8.68 32.19 7.91
N PRO A 91 -9.14 33.36 8.39
CA PRO A 91 -10.35 33.99 7.88
C PRO A 91 -10.24 34.30 6.38
N ALA A 92 -11.33 34.07 5.64
CA ALA A 92 -11.38 34.36 4.19
C ALA A 92 -11.01 35.82 3.85
N ALA A 93 -11.37 36.78 4.71
CA ALA A 93 -10.99 38.18 4.57
C ALA A 93 -9.47 38.36 4.57
N ARG A 94 -8.75 37.65 5.46
CA ARG A 94 -7.29 37.71 5.56
C ARG A 94 -6.61 37.11 4.32
N ILE A 95 -7.15 36.02 3.79
CA ILE A 95 -6.69 35.41 2.55
C ILE A 95 -6.87 36.40 1.39
N ALA A 96 -8.03 37.05 1.28
CA ALA A 96 -8.31 38.04 0.25
C ALA A 96 -7.37 39.26 0.32
N GLU A 97 -7.10 39.78 1.52
CA GLU A 97 -6.12 40.86 1.74
C GLU A 97 -4.72 40.48 1.23
N ILE A 98 -4.27 39.26 1.55
CA ILE A 98 -2.95 38.77 1.12
C ILE A 98 -2.89 38.66 -0.40
N VAL A 99 -3.92 38.09 -1.03
CA VAL A 99 -3.99 37.97 -2.49
C VAL A 99 -3.98 39.35 -3.14
N HIS A 100 -4.75 40.31 -2.63
CA HIS A 100 -4.81 41.66 -3.18
C HIS A 100 -3.47 42.41 -3.02
N ALA A 101 -2.79 42.25 -1.87
CA ALA A 101 -1.47 42.81 -1.66
C ALA A 101 -0.43 42.21 -2.62
N LEU A 102 -0.51 40.91 -2.91
CA LEU A 102 0.35 40.29 -3.92
C LEU A 102 0.08 40.90 -5.31
N GLU A 103 -1.16 41.13 -5.70
CA GLU A 103 -1.48 41.78 -6.99
C GLU A 103 -0.97 43.22 -7.08
N ALA A 104 -1.13 44.01 -6.02
CA ALA A 104 -0.76 45.43 -5.99
C ALA A 104 0.75 45.69 -6.13
N TYR A 105 1.58 44.71 -5.77
CA TYR A 105 3.03 44.77 -5.92
C TYR A 105 3.51 43.71 -6.91
N PRO A 106 3.44 43.96 -8.24
CA PRO A 106 4.10 43.13 -9.23
C PRO A 106 5.62 43.10 -8.93
N CYS A 107 6.15 41.89 -8.72
CA CYS A 107 7.58 41.65 -8.64
C CYS A 107 8.22 41.78 -10.03
#